data_AF-A0A914P2R7-F1
#
_entry.id   AF-A0A914P2R7-F1
#
_cell.length_a   1.000
_cell.length_b   1.000
_cell.length_c   1.000
_cell.angle_alpha   90.00
_cell.angle_beta   90.00
_cell.angle_gamma   90.00
#
_symmetry.space_group_name_H-M   'P 1'
#
loop_
_entity.id
_entity.type
_entity.pdbx_description
1 polymer ?
#
loop_
_entity_poly.entity_id
_entity_poly.type
_entity_poly.pdbx_seq_one_letter_code
_entity_poly.pdbx_strand_id
1 'polypeptide(L)'
;MLFCFDDGSGTKKASTATLRSATTILPMFFASTLFVFVLLGQVNSEKKDNITIGFFNHTLKDGHVTLADYSEAVEAGDDDLLVKYTKRPESCDVEIKDGSIVLYYKRKNGKNIKDNGCTVDLFTKHSNMIKFKAGVKNKTADCLKDCSSLSNIFDGASANLIPFAYSLKGNNITEVKNSARFGKVKECAEMCNKGHCMEWTSLEVGWNRCFYKGRRQVTAHTHPIGESLAKWNRSKVFNKFNEFELTITGQGGFYMDESEKDGYDPDDAEENQPACVPKGNGIVKPENWNVSGTSPAPGYDHLLVFYMLPQNASRNHSKGDITDKSPDGPDCEELYIEF
;
A
#
# COMPACT_ATOMS: atom_id res chain seq x y z
N MET A 1 0.28 -17.06 8.40
CA MET A 1 1.62 -16.54 8.62
C MET A 1 1.57 -15.05 8.44
N LEU A 2 1.62 -14.39 9.58
CA LEU A 2 1.38 -12.98 9.75
C LEU A 2 2.60 -12.39 10.46
N PHE A 3 2.95 -11.16 10.17
CA PHE A 3 4.16 -10.56 10.73
C PHE A 3 3.82 -9.36 11.60
N CYS A 4 4.40 -9.24 12.80
CA CYS A 4 4.19 -8.10 13.71
C CYS A 4 5.33 -7.08 13.55
N PHE A 5 5.03 -5.78 13.51
CA PHE A 5 6.03 -4.71 13.35
C PHE A 5 6.00 -3.65 14.47
N ASP A 6 7.10 -3.49 15.21
CA ASP A 6 7.19 -2.52 16.32
C ASP A 6 7.94 -1.24 15.89
N ASP A 7 7.21 -0.13 15.81
CA ASP A 7 7.73 1.21 15.58
C ASP A 7 8.23 1.86 16.87
N GLY A 8 9.24 1.25 17.50
CA GLY A 8 10.29 1.91 18.27
C GLY A 8 9.93 2.96 19.33
N SER A 9 8.70 3.03 19.86
CA SER A 9 8.32 4.02 20.88
C SER A 9 7.86 3.37 22.19
N GLY A 10 8.81 2.77 22.89
CA GLY A 10 8.58 2.23 24.22
C GLY A 10 8.52 3.33 25.28
N THR A 11 7.34 3.56 25.88
CA THR A 11 7.26 3.81 27.33
C THR A 11 6.10 3.04 27.95
N LYS A 12 6.43 2.05 28.79
CA LYS A 12 5.49 1.29 29.62
C LYS A 12 4.92 2.19 30.72
N LYS A 13 3.59 2.27 30.84
CA LYS A 13 2.93 2.51 32.13
C LYS A 13 1.74 1.58 32.30
N ALA A 14 1.86 0.70 33.29
CA ALA A 14 0.75 -0.04 33.86
C ALA A 14 -0.12 0.92 34.70
N SER A 15 -1.44 0.80 34.61
CA SER A 15 -2.35 1.26 35.64
C SER A 15 -3.58 0.37 35.66
N THR A 16 -3.64 -0.44 36.70
CA THR A 16 -4.79 -1.18 37.21
C THR A 16 -5.82 -0.17 37.73
N ALA A 17 -7.09 -0.32 37.34
CA ALA A 17 -8.19 0.30 38.07
C ALA A 17 -9.41 -0.63 38.07
N THR A 18 -9.78 -1.04 39.29
CA THR A 18 -10.90 -1.91 39.63
C THR A 18 -12.12 -1.07 40.01
N LEU A 19 -13.31 -1.61 39.71
CA LEU A 19 -14.62 -1.38 40.37
C LEU A 19 -15.34 -0.02 40.21
N ARG A 20 -16.55 -0.05 39.66
CA ARG A 20 -17.79 -0.21 40.47
C ARG A 20 -19.03 -0.46 39.59
N SER A 21 -19.77 -1.49 39.98
CA SER A 21 -21.16 -1.74 39.59
C SER A 21 -22.08 -0.74 40.27
N ALA A 22 -23.07 -0.24 39.55
CA ALA A 22 -24.26 0.38 40.12
C ALA A 22 -25.49 -0.16 39.38
N THR A 23 -26.22 -1.03 40.07
CA THR A 23 -27.56 -1.50 39.77
C THR A 23 -28.57 -0.40 40.10
N THR A 24 -29.49 -0.14 39.18
CA THR A 24 -30.81 0.43 39.52
C THR A 24 -31.87 -0.24 38.66
N ILE A 25 -32.88 -0.78 39.33
CA ILE A 25 -33.98 -1.60 38.82
C ILE A 25 -35.27 -0.76 38.81
N LEU A 26 -35.91 -0.68 37.63
CA LEU A 26 -37.35 -0.53 37.29
C LEU A 26 -38.14 0.73 37.74
N PRO A 27 -39.33 1.04 37.15
CA PRO A 27 -40.23 0.18 36.35
C PRO A 27 -40.71 0.71 34.98
N MET A 28 -41.29 -0.26 34.24
CA MET A 28 -42.05 -0.13 32.99
C MET A 28 -43.28 0.77 33.10
N PHE A 29 -43.63 1.33 31.94
CA PHE A 29 -44.96 1.45 31.32
C PHE A 29 -45.12 2.87 30.77
N PHE A 30 -45.11 3.03 29.44
CA PHE A 30 -46.13 3.73 28.67
C PHE A 30 -45.78 3.72 27.17
N ALA A 31 -46.83 3.61 26.36
CA ALA A 31 -46.89 3.89 24.92
C ALA A 31 -46.36 2.82 23.94
N SER A 32 -47.02 1.66 23.96
CA SER A 32 -47.44 0.99 22.73
C SER A 32 -48.37 1.92 21.94
N THR A 33 -47.89 2.48 20.81
CA THR A 33 -48.63 2.87 19.57
C THR A 33 -47.94 4.04 18.86
N LEU A 34 -46.79 3.78 18.20
CA LEU A 34 -46.33 4.44 16.96
C LEU A 34 -44.89 3.99 16.73
N PHE A 35 -44.66 2.94 15.96
CA PHE A 35 -43.44 2.74 15.14
C PHE A 35 -43.54 1.41 14.37
N VAL A 36 -44.65 1.23 13.62
CA VAL A 36 -44.75 0.20 12.57
C VAL A 36 -44.09 0.71 11.25
N PHE A 37 -43.47 1.89 11.27
CA PHE A 37 -42.78 2.49 10.12
C PHE A 37 -41.25 2.62 10.25
N VAL A 38 -40.61 2.09 11.31
CA VAL A 38 -39.13 2.00 11.38
C VAL A 38 -38.57 0.66 10.88
N LEU A 39 -39.42 -0.34 10.62
CA LEU A 39 -38.99 -1.64 10.11
C LEU A 39 -38.88 -1.71 8.56
N LEU A 40 -39.14 -0.62 7.85
CA LEU A 40 -39.10 -0.58 6.37
C LEU A 40 -38.26 0.60 5.81
N GLY A 41 -37.61 1.37 6.68
CA GLY A 41 -36.77 2.50 6.29
C GLY A 41 -35.28 2.18 6.43
N GLN A 42 -34.65 1.79 5.33
CA GLN A 42 -33.20 1.90 5.12
C GLN A 42 -32.29 1.03 6.00
N VAL A 43 -32.39 -0.29 5.80
CA VAL A 43 -31.15 -1.06 5.66
C VAL A 43 -31.20 -1.69 4.28
N ASN A 44 -30.82 -0.91 3.27
CA ASN A 44 -30.09 -1.48 2.15
C ASN A 44 -28.76 -1.97 2.75
N SER A 45 -28.83 -3.06 3.53
CA SER A 45 -27.67 -3.87 3.79
C SER A 45 -27.37 -4.41 2.41
N GLU A 46 -26.41 -3.78 1.73
CA GLU A 46 -25.63 -4.47 0.71
C GLU A 46 -25.45 -5.91 1.20
N LYS A 47 -25.71 -6.88 0.32
CA LYS A 47 -25.43 -8.28 0.61
C LYS A 47 -24.05 -8.33 1.25
N LYS A 48 -24.02 -8.61 2.56
CA LYS A 48 -22.81 -8.71 3.36
C LYS A 48 -22.18 -10.05 3.06
N ASP A 49 -21.75 -10.20 1.82
CA ASP A 49 -21.03 -11.37 1.37
C ASP A 49 -19.70 -11.37 2.13
N ASN A 50 -19.35 -12.50 2.73
CA ASN A 50 -18.04 -12.66 3.36
C ASN A 50 -16.97 -12.46 2.29
N ILE A 51 -16.13 -11.43 2.44
CA ILE A 51 -15.08 -11.14 1.47
C ILE A 51 -13.79 -11.79 1.96
N THR A 52 -13.11 -12.52 1.08
CA THR A 52 -11.77 -13.04 1.37
C THR A 52 -10.70 -11.99 1.09
N ILE A 53 -9.72 -11.87 1.98
CA ILE A 53 -8.59 -10.94 1.85
C ILE A 53 -7.28 -11.62 2.27
N GLY A 54 -6.16 -11.03 1.88
CA GLY A 54 -4.84 -11.47 2.34
C GLY A 54 -4.35 -12.76 1.70
N PHE A 55 -3.10 -13.09 1.99
CA PHE A 55 -2.43 -14.29 1.50
C PHE A 55 -3.06 -15.58 2.05
N PHE A 56 -3.56 -15.55 3.29
CA PHE A 56 -4.24 -16.69 3.92
C PHE A 56 -5.75 -16.75 3.69
N ASN A 57 -6.33 -15.90 2.82
CA ASN A 57 -7.78 -15.83 2.57
C ASN A 57 -8.59 -15.63 3.87
N HIS A 58 -8.22 -14.65 4.67
CA HIS A 58 -8.96 -14.24 5.86
C HIS A 58 -10.37 -13.75 5.50
N THR A 59 -11.31 -13.88 6.43
CA THR A 59 -12.68 -13.42 6.20
C THR A 59 -12.87 -12.00 6.73
N LEU A 60 -13.18 -11.06 5.84
CA LEU A 60 -13.55 -9.69 6.18
C LEU A 60 -15.08 -9.55 6.20
N LYS A 61 -15.61 -9.05 7.32
CA LYS A 61 -17.03 -8.75 7.52
C LYS A 61 -17.19 -7.52 8.41
N ASP A 62 -17.97 -6.54 7.96
CA ASP A 62 -18.29 -5.33 8.74
C ASP A 62 -17.05 -4.59 9.29
N GLY A 63 -15.96 -4.55 8.53
CA GLY A 63 -14.68 -3.92 8.94
C GLY A 63 -13.84 -4.76 9.91
N HIS A 64 -14.29 -5.97 10.23
CA HIS A 64 -13.62 -6.92 11.10
C HIS A 64 -13.10 -8.13 10.33
N VAL A 65 -11.88 -8.55 10.64
CA VAL A 65 -11.22 -9.71 10.05
C VAL A 65 -11.21 -10.86 11.02
N THR A 66 -11.74 -12.00 10.57
CA THR A 66 -11.51 -13.29 11.19
C THR A 66 -10.33 -13.96 10.49
N LEU A 67 -9.26 -14.22 11.25
CA LEU A 67 -8.07 -14.90 10.74
C LEU A 67 -8.43 -16.31 10.26
N ALA A 68 -7.69 -16.80 9.25
CA ALA A 68 -7.90 -18.13 8.73
C ALA A 68 -7.30 -19.16 9.69
N ASP A 69 -7.85 -20.37 9.74
CA ASP A 69 -7.30 -21.44 10.56
C ASP A 69 -5.80 -21.65 10.24
N TYR A 70 -4.99 -21.88 11.28
CA TYR A 70 -3.53 -22.06 11.20
C TYR A 70 -2.73 -20.80 10.81
N SER A 71 -3.33 -19.62 10.91
CA SER A 71 -2.60 -18.36 10.75
C SER A 71 -1.77 -18.08 12.02
N GLU A 72 -0.47 -18.35 11.94
CA GLU A 72 0.48 -18.09 13.03
C GLU A 72 1.22 -16.76 12.82
N ALA A 73 1.50 -16.04 13.90
CA ALA A 73 2.36 -14.85 13.87
C ALA A 73 3.84 -15.27 13.90
N VAL A 74 4.67 -14.64 13.08
CA VAL A 74 6.12 -14.85 13.05
C VAL A 74 6.78 -13.82 13.93
N GLU A 75 7.59 -14.29 14.86
CA GLU A 75 8.45 -13.43 15.68
C GLU A 75 9.89 -13.46 15.16
N ALA A 76 10.68 -12.45 15.52
CA ALA A 76 12.09 -12.39 15.17
C ALA A 76 12.84 -13.61 15.73
N GLY A 77 13.58 -14.32 14.86
CA GLY A 77 14.32 -15.53 15.22
C GLY A 77 13.56 -16.85 15.03
N ASP A 78 12.31 -16.82 14.56
CA ASP A 78 11.57 -18.03 14.16
C ASP A 78 11.82 -18.38 12.68
N ASP A 79 13.03 -18.87 12.42
CA ASP A 79 13.48 -19.22 11.07
C ASP A 79 12.64 -20.36 10.46
N ASP A 80 12.13 -21.28 11.28
CA ASP A 80 11.34 -22.44 10.82
C ASP A 80 9.99 -22.01 10.25
N LEU A 81 9.30 -21.06 10.89
CA LEU A 81 8.07 -20.50 10.37
C LEU A 81 8.33 -19.71 9.08
N LEU A 82 9.35 -18.84 9.06
CA LEU A 82 9.70 -18.06 7.87
C LEU A 82 10.03 -18.96 6.66
N VAL A 83 10.74 -20.07 6.88
CA VAL A 83 11.03 -21.08 5.86
C VAL A 83 9.75 -21.77 5.35
N LYS A 84 8.75 -22.02 6.20
CA LYS A 84 7.46 -22.59 5.75
C LYS A 84 6.68 -21.60 4.88
N TYR A 85 6.70 -20.31 5.19
CA TYR A 85 6.02 -19.28 4.39
C TYR A 85 6.67 -19.07 3.03
N THR A 86 8.00 -18.95 3.00
CA THR A 86 8.76 -18.71 1.76
C THR A 86 8.70 -19.87 0.76
N LYS A 87 8.32 -21.08 1.19
CA LYS A 87 8.08 -22.24 0.30
C LYS A 87 6.82 -22.11 -0.58
N ARG A 88 5.90 -21.20 -0.28
CA ARG A 88 4.67 -21.03 -1.08
C ARG A 88 4.96 -20.18 -2.33
N PRO A 89 4.43 -20.52 -3.52
CA PRO A 89 4.73 -19.77 -4.75
C PRO A 89 4.34 -18.29 -4.70
N GLU A 90 3.31 -17.94 -3.92
CA GLU A 90 2.73 -16.59 -3.90
C GLU A 90 3.24 -15.73 -2.73
N SER A 91 4.14 -16.29 -1.90
CA SER A 91 4.72 -15.56 -0.77
C SER A 91 5.80 -14.59 -1.22
N CYS A 92 5.96 -13.52 -0.45
CA CYS A 92 7.03 -12.55 -0.65
C CYS A 92 8.40 -13.12 -0.23
N ASP A 93 9.47 -12.58 -0.81
CA ASP A 93 10.81 -12.72 -0.23
C ASP A 93 10.89 -11.78 0.98
N VAL A 94 10.95 -12.36 2.18
CA VAL A 94 10.81 -11.62 3.45
C VAL A 94 12.00 -11.92 4.34
N GLU A 95 12.50 -10.88 4.99
CA GLU A 95 13.47 -10.95 6.08
C GLU A 95 12.95 -10.14 7.26
N ILE A 96 13.08 -10.67 8.48
CA ILE A 96 12.84 -9.91 9.70
C ILE A 96 14.22 -9.49 10.23
N LYS A 97 14.47 -8.19 10.28
CA LYS A 97 15.78 -7.64 10.68
C LYS A 97 15.58 -6.52 11.70
N ASP A 98 16.17 -6.69 12.88
CA ASP A 98 16.18 -5.67 13.94
C ASP A 98 14.78 -5.15 14.32
N GLY A 99 13.75 -6.00 14.19
CA GLY A 99 12.34 -5.65 14.44
C GLY A 99 11.58 -5.15 13.20
N SER A 100 12.28 -4.81 12.11
CA SER A 100 11.67 -4.44 10.83
C SER A 100 11.31 -5.65 9.98
N ILE A 101 10.27 -5.51 9.16
CA ILE A 101 9.89 -6.51 8.15
C ILE A 101 10.32 -5.98 6.79
N VAL A 102 11.35 -6.60 6.21
CA VAL A 102 11.87 -6.24 4.90
C VAL A 102 11.28 -7.17 3.86
N LEU A 103 10.52 -6.60 2.93
CA LEU A 103 10.02 -7.28 1.75
C LEU A 103 10.91 -6.93 0.56
N TYR A 104 11.47 -7.95 -0.09
CA TYR A 104 12.30 -7.76 -1.28
C TYR A 104 11.47 -7.96 -2.55
N TYR A 105 11.45 -6.93 -3.38
CA TYR A 105 10.94 -7.02 -4.76
C TYR A 105 11.95 -7.75 -5.66
N LYS A 106 13.23 -7.45 -5.44
CA LYS A 106 14.38 -8.19 -5.95
C LYS A 106 15.46 -8.22 -4.87
N ARG A 107 16.14 -9.36 -4.75
CA ARG A 107 17.29 -9.56 -3.86
C ARG A 107 18.39 -10.29 -4.61
N LYS A 108 19.66 -9.92 -4.42
CA LYS A 108 20.82 -10.41 -5.20
C LYS A 108 20.87 -11.94 -5.37
N ASN A 109 20.47 -12.69 -4.35
CA ASN A 109 20.41 -14.15 -4.35
C ASN A 109 19.06 -14.69 -3.86
N GLY A 110 18.00 -13.87 -3.94
CA GLY A 110 16.67 -14.21 -3.43
C GLY A 110 15.67 -14.49 -4.54
N LYS A 111 14.40 -14.57 -4.15
CA LYS A 111 13.31 -14.74 -5.10
C LYS A 111 13.09 -13.41 -5.81
N ASN A 112 12.95 -13.45 -7.13
CA ASN A 112 12.49 -12.30 -7.89
C ASN A 112 10.97 -12.39 -8.02
N ILE A 113 10.25 -11.46 -7.41
CA ILE A 113 8.77 -11.48 -7.45
C ILE A 113 8.20 -10.63 -8.58
N LYS A 114 9.04 -10.08 -9.46
CA LYS A 114 8.60 -9.19 -10.54
C LYS A 114 7.58 -9.81 -11.50
N ASP A 115 7.61 -11.13 -11.70
CA ASP A 115 6.77 -11.78 -12.72
C ASP A 115 5.36 -12.09 -12.21
N ASN A 116 5.23 -12.44 -10.92
CA ASN A 116 3.96 -12.89 -10.33
C ASN A 116 3.41 -11.97 -9.22
N GLY A 117 4.26 -11.08 -8.71
CA GLY A 117 4.03 -10.37 -7.46
C GLY A 117 4.03 -11.31 -6.25
N CYS A 118 3.60 -10.77 -5.12
CA CYS A 118 3.34 -11.53 -3.90
C CYS A 118 2.37 -10.77 -2.99
N THR A 119 1.89 -11.46 -1.95
CA THR A 119 1.05 -10.86 -0.90
C THR A 119 1.68 -11.14 0.46
N VAL A 120 1.60 -10.18 1.37
CA VAL A 120 1.97 -10.34 2.77
C VAL A 120 0.86 -9.80 3.67
N ASP A 121 0.64 -10.52 4.77
CA ASP A 121 -0.33 -10.18 5.80
C ASP A 121 0.44 -9.65 7.02
N LEU A 122 0.23 -8.38 7.36
CA LEU A 122 1.00 -7.63 8.35
C LEU A 122 0.08 -7.20 9.51
N PHE A 123 0.52 -7.43 10.74
CA PHE A 123 -0.11 -6.83 11.91
C PHE A 123 0.46 -5.46 12.20
N THR A 124 -0.43 -4.52 12.48
CA THR A 124 -0.09 -3.13 12.75
C THR A 124 -0.92 -2.57 13.91
N LYS A 125 -0.37 -1.57 14.57
CA LYS A 125 -1.05 -0.80 15.63
C LYS A 125 -1.79 0.41 15.08
N HIS A 126 -1.54 0.74 13.80
CA HIS A 126 -2.09 1.94 13.17
C HIS A 126 -3.39 1.61 12.46
N SER A 127 -4.38 2.48 12.63
CA SER A 127 -5.60 2.45 11.82
C SER A 127 -5.48 3.45 10.68
N ASN A 128 -5.93 3.06 9.48
CA ASN A 128 -6.07 3.94 8.32
C ASN A 128 -4.78 4.67 7.85
N MET A 129 -3.62 4.06 8.11
CA MET A 129 -2.33 4.60 7.73
C MET A 129 -1.38 3.46 7.38
N ILE A 130 -0.58 3.65 6.35
CA ILE A 130 0.51 2.75 5.98
C ILE A 130 1.79 3.58 5.95
N LYS A 131 2.83 3.11 6.63
CA LYS A 131 4.12 3.76 6.70
C LYS A 131 5.20 2.71 6.45
N PHE A 132 6.11 2.98 5.52
CA PHE A 132 7.24 2.10 5.22
C PHE A 132 8.38 2.89 4.58
N LYS A 133 9.59 2.32 4.59
CA LYS A 133 10.72 2.80 3.79
C LYS A 133 10.80 2.01 2.49
N ALA A 134 11.01 2.71 1.38
CA ALA A 134 11.31 2.09 0.10
C ALA A 134 12.78 2.36 -0.23
N GLY A 135 13.50 1.37 -0.75
CA GLY A 135 14.92 1.56 -1.08
C GLY A 135 15.45 0.71 -2.22
N VAL A 136 16.57 1.17 -2.78
CA VAL A 136 17.35 0.46 -3.80
C VAL A 136 18.82 0.31 -3.38
N LYS A 137 19.34 -0.91 -3.43
CA LYS A 137 20.76 -1.20 -3.14
C LYS A 137 21.45 -1.76 -4.37
N ASN A 138 22.66 -1.29 -4.60
CA ASN A 138 23.60 -1.88 -5.54
C ASN A 138 25.05 -1.52 -5.15
N LYS A 139 26.01 -2.35 -5.56
CA LYS A 139 27.44 -2.09 -5.37
C LYS A 139 27.94 -0.86 -6.14
N THR A 140 27.35 -0.56 -7.30
CA THR A 140 27.60 0.67 -8.05
C THR A 140 26.28 1.32 -8.48
N ALA A 141 26.26 2.64 -8.65
CA ALA A 141 25.06 3.37 -9.09
C ALA A 141 24.73 3.15 -10.58
N ASP A 142 25.38 2.20 -11.26
CA ASP A 142 25.26 2.00 -12.71
C ASP A 142 24.02 1.22 -13.12
N CYS A 143 23.31 0.61 -12.16
CA CYS A 143 22.00 0.01 -12.40
C CYS A 143 20.87 1.05 -12.53
N LEU A 144 21.10 2.27 -12.03
CA LEU A 144 20.14 3.36 -12.18
C LEU A 144 20.33 3.98 -13.56
N LYS A 145 19.27 4.01 -14.36
CA LYS A 145 19.30 4.68 -15.66
C LYS A 145 19.35 6.19 -15.46
N ASP A 146 20.06 6.86 -16.35
CA ASP A 146 20.06 8.32 -16.38
C ASP A 146 18.69 8.81 -16.87
N CYS A 147 18.14 9.88 -16.26
CA CYS A 147 16.98 10.56 -16.84
C CYS A 147 17.38 11.34 -18.09
N SER A 148 16.48 11.39 -19.08
CA SER A 148 16.76 11.99 -20.40
C SER A 148 16.90 13.51 -20.33
N SER A 149 16.20 14.16 -19.39
CA SER A 149 16.31 15.59 -19.07
C SER A 149 15.68 15.88 -17.71
N LEU A 150 15.89 17.09 -17.19
CA LEU A 150 15.16 17.60 -16.01
C LEU A 150 13.66 17.79 -16.26
N SER A 151 13.20 17.81 -17.51
CA SER A 151 11.76 17.83 -17.84
C SER A 151 11.15 16.43 -17.87
N ASN A 152 11.99 15.38 -17.96
CA ASN A 152 11.59 13.99 -18.06
C ASN A 152 12.32 13.17 -16.99
N ILE A 153 12.21 13.62 -15.73
CA ILE A 153 12.90 13.01 -14.59
C ILE A 153 12.46 11.57 -14.30
N PHE A 154 11.54 10.97 -15.07
CA PHE A 154 11.05 9.61 -14.86
C PHE A 154 11.46 8.60 -15.92
N ASP A 155 11.96 9.02 -17.09
CA ASP A 155 12.22 8.08 -18.22
C ASP A 155 13.16 6.93 -17.82
N GLY A 156 14.05 7.15 -16.84
CA GLY A 156 14.95 6.13 -16.31
C GLY A 156 14.40 5.33 -15.12
N ALA A 157 13.30 5.77 -14.50
CA ALA A 157 12.76 5.16 -13.29
C ALA A 157 12.14 3.78 -13.56
N SER A 158 11.64 3.55 -14.78
CA SER A 158 11.00 2.28 -15.16
C SER A 158 11.95 1.07 -15.07
N ALA A 159 13.26 1.30 -15.13
CA ALA A 159 14.26 0.27 -14.92
C ALA A 159 14.32 -0.25 -13.48
N ASN A 160 13.78 0.47 -12.49
CA ASN A 160 13.79 0.10 -11.08
C ASN A 160 12.50 0.58 -10.40
N LEU A 161 11.38 -0.06 -10.73
CA LEU A 161 10.06 0.20 -10.13
C LEU A 161 9.64 -0.93 -9.18
N ILE A 162 8.92 -0.55 -8.13
CA ILE A 162 8.14 -1.45 -7.27
C ILE A 162 6.68 -0.99 -7.34
N PRO A 163 5.83 -1.63 -8.16
CA PRO A 163 4.40 -1.44 -8.05
C PRO A 163 3.85 -2.19 -6.86
N PHE A 164 2.94 -1.57 -6.13
CA PHE A 164 2.31 -2.19 -4.97
C PHE A 164 0.85 -1.78 -4.83
N ALA A 165 0.10 -2.63 -4.18
CA ALA A 165 -1.27 -2.36 -3.75
C ALA A 165 -1.43 -2.68 -2.28
N TYR A 166 -2.49 -2.16 -1.70
CA TYR A 166 -2.81 -2.32 -0.29
C TYR A 166 -4.32 -2.29 -0.14
N SER A 167 -4.82 -2.91 0.93
CA SER A 167 -6.23 -2.75 1.35
C SER A 167 -7.27 -3.19 0.30
N LEU A 168 -6.86 -4.02 -0.67
CA LEU A 168 -7.74 -4.57 -1.69
C LEU A 168 -8.62 -5.68 -1.12
N LYS A 169 -9.84 -5.76 -1.65
CA LYS A 169 -10.90 -6.67 -1.21
C LYS A 169 -11.27 -7.64 -2.33
N GLY A 170 -11.47 -8.91 -2.00
CA GLY A 170 -12.00 -9.91 -2.93
C GLY A 170 -11.12 -10.11 -4.18
N ASN A 171 -11.76 -10.11 -5.35
CA ASN A 171 -11.09 -10.33 -6.64
C ASN A 171 -10.38 -9.09 -7.22
N ASN A 172 -10.44 -7.93 -6.54
CA ASN A 172 -9.83 -6.69 -7.03
C ASN A 172 -8.32 -6.84 -7.28
N ILE A 173 -7.62 -7.69 -6.51
CA ILE A 173 -6.19 -7.94 -6.71
C ILE A 173 -5.87 -8.49 -8.10
N THR A 174 -6.72 -9.36 -8.66
CA THR A 174 -6.51 -9.95 -9.99
C THR A 174 -6.60 -8.88 -11.08
N GLU A 175 -7.42 -7.86 -10.88
CA GLU A 175 -7.54 -6.73 -11.81
C GLU A 175 -6.28 -5.86 -11.77
N VAL A 176 -5.80 -5.49 -10.57
CA VAL A 176 -4.63 -4.58 -10.44
C VAL A 176 -3.30 -5.22 -10.83
N LYS A 177 -3.19 -6.55 -10.83
CA LYS A 177 -1.98 -7.27 -11.28
C LYS A 177 -1.59 -6.95 -12.72
N ASN A 178 -2.50 -6.43 -13.54
CA ASN A 178 -2.22 -6.13 -14.94
C ASN A 178 -2.19 -4.63 -15.26
N SER A 179 -2.86 -3.78 -14.48
CA SER A 179 -2.95 -2.32 -14.68
C SER A 179 -3.83 -1.69 -13.60
N ALA A 180 -3.84 -0.35 -13.52
CA ALA A 180 -4.97 0.37 -12.94
C ALA A 180 -6.29 0.09 -13.68
N ARG A 181 -7.40 0.23 -12.96
CA ARG A 181 -8.75 0.01 -13.50
C ARG A 181 -9.34 1.31 -14.02
N PHE A 182 -9.56 1.37 -15.33
CA PHE A 182 -10.19 2.52 -15.98
C PHE A 182 -11.72 2.35 -16.07
N GLY A 183 -12.44 3.40 -15.73
CA GLY A 183 -13.89 3.45 -15.67
C GLY A 183 -14.53 4.25 -16.78
N LYS A 184 -15.85 4.40 -16.69
CA LYS A 184 -16.62 5.18 -17.67
C LYS A 184 -16.63 6.69 -17.42
N VAL A 185 -16.12 7.13 -16.27
CA VAL A 185 -15.98 8.55 -15.91
C VAL A 185 -15.03 9.21 -16.90
N LYS A 186 -15.42 10.40 -17.42
CA LYS A 186 -14.68 11.16 -18.44
C LYS A 186 -14.13 12.50 -17.93
N GLU A 187 -14.09 12.69 -16.61
CA GLU A 187 -13.74 13.96 -15.96
C GLU A 187 -12.23 14.18 -15.78
N CYS A 188 -11.40 13.32 -16.37
CA CYS A 188 -9.94 13.36 -16.34
C CYS A 188 -9.39 13.87 -17.67
N ALA A 189 -8.07 14.11 -17.72
CA ALA A 189 -7.41 14.58 -18.92
C ALA A 189 -7.59 13.60 -20.11
N GLU A 190 -7.70 14.12 -21.34
CA GLU A 190 -7.87 13.31 -22.55
C GLU A 190 -6.74 12.30 -22.80
N MET A 191 -5.56 12.58 -22.26
CA MET A 191 -4.37 11.73 -22.34
C MET A 191 -4.45 10.46 -21.48
N CYS A 192 -5.41 10.39 -20.56
CA CYS A 192 -5.79 9.16 -19.88
C CYS A 192 -6.48 8.23 -20.88
N ASN A 193 -6.53 6.92 -20.62
CA ASN A 193 -6.98 5.87 -21.55
C ASN A 193 -8.21 6.25 -22.43
N LYS A 194 -7.99 6.96 -23.54
CA LYS A 194 -9.03 7.58 -24.39
C LYS A 194 -10.05 8.46 -23.62
N GLY A 195 -9.57 9.25 -22.66
CA GLY A 195 -10.37 10.11 -21.80
C GLY A 195 -11.14 9.38 -20.69
N HIS A 196 -10.79 8.13 -20.40
CA HIS A 196 -11.34 7.36 -19.28
C HIS A 196 -10.48 7.51 -18.02
N CYS A 197 -11.11 7.69 -16.87
CA CYS A 197 -10.41 7.90 -15.59
C CYS A 197 -10.23 6.58 -14.85
N MET A 198 -9.22 6.52 -14.00
CA MET A 198 -8.98 5.36 -13.12
C MET A 198 -10.04 5.34 -12.02
N GLU A 199 -10.95 4.36 -12.02
CA GLU A 199 -11.97 4.24 -10.95
C GLU A 199 -11.30 4.07 -9.59
N TRP A 200 -10.22 3.31 -9.58
CA TRP A 200 -9.30 3.20 -8.47
C TRP A 200 -7.93 2.75 -9.00
N THR A 201 -6.88 3.13 -8.29
CA THR A 201 -5.52 2.72 -8.58
C THR A 201 -4.70 2.57 -7.29
N SER A 202 -3.56 1.91 -7.41
CA SER A 202 -2.56 1.82 -6.34
C SER A 202 -1.32 2.63 -6.72
N LEU A 203 -0.23 2.44 -6.00
CA LEU A 203 0.95 3.29 -6.14
C LEU A 203 2.14 2.46 -6.64
N GLU A 204 3.09 3.15 -7.23
CA GLU A 204 4.40 2.60 -7.52
C GLU A 204 5.49 3.57 -7.11
N VAL A 205 6.65 3.01 -6.74
CA VAL A 205 7.85 3.77 -6.38
C VAL A 205 8.99 3.38 -7.29
N GLY A 206 9.82 4.35 -7.66
CA GLY A 206 10.92 4.12 -8.62
C GLY A 206 12.16 4.94 -8.35
N TRP A 207 13.29 4.48 -8.89
CA TRP A 207 14.57 5.16 -8.76
C TRP A 207 15.28 5.31 -10.10
N ASN A 208 15.92 6.46 -10.28
CA ASN A 208 16.84 6.70 -11.38
C ASN A 208 17.96 7.66 -10.97
N ARG A 209 18.76 8.09 -11.95
CA ARG A 209 19.87 9.03 -11.75
C ARG A 209 19.66 10.26 -12.62
N CYS A 210 19.59 11.44 -12.01
CA CYS A 210 19.43 12.69 -12.73
C CYS A 210 20.62 13.62 -12.55
N PHE A 211 20.89 14.45 -13.55
CA PHE A 211 21.82 15.56 -13.42
C PHE A 211 21.12 16.76 -12.78
N TYR A 212 21.43 17.02 -11.52
CA TYR A 212 20.92 18.18 -10.80
C TYR A 212 22.08 19.06 -10.36
N LYS A 213 22.03 20.36 -10.72
CA LYS A 213 23.07 21.36 -10.41
C LYS A 213 24.51 20.89 -10.74
N GLY A 214 24.68 20.25 -11.90
CA GLY A 214 25.98 19.78 -12.38
C GLY A 214 26.50 18.50 -11.71
N ARG A 215 25.69 17.79 -10.92
CA ARG A 215 26.04 16.51 -10.29
C ARG A 215 25.01 15.43 -10.60
N ARG A 216 25.46 14.19 -10.78
CA ARG A 216 24.57 13.02 -10.83
C ARG A 216 24.06 12.73 -9.43
N GLN A 217 22.74 12.69 -9.26
CA GLN A 217 22.07 12.43 -7.99
C GLN A 217 21.01 11.36 -8.20
N VAL A 218 20.80 10.54 -7.18
CA VAL A 218 19.72 9.54 -7.20
C VAL A 218 18.42 10.28 -6.98
N THR A 219 17.43 10.01 -7.83
CA THR A 219 16.08 10.55 -7.67
C THR A 219 15.14 9.38 -7.42
N ALA A 220 14.36 9.48 -6.36
CA ALA A 220 13.27 8.55 -6.10
C ALA A 220 11.94 9.21 -6.43
N HIS A 221 10.97 8.37 -6.72
CA HIS A 221 9.71 8.78 -7.28
C HIS A 221 8.56 8.00 -6.66
N THR A 222 7.40 8.63 -6.56
CA THR A 222 6.14 7.92 -6.30
C THR A 222 5.03 8.48 -7.18
N HIS A 223 4.17 7.59 -7.68
CA HIS A 223 3.02 7.97 -8.49
C HIS A 223 1.95 6.88 -8.52
N PRO A 224 0.71 7.21 -8.91
CA PRO A 224 -0.33 6.21 -9.14
C PRO A 224 -0.01 5.34 -10.36
N ILE A 225 -0.27 4.04 -10.25
CA ILE A 225 -0.13 3.12 -11.38
C ILE A 225 -1.07 3.58 -12.50
N GLY A 226 -0.59 3.68 -13.74
CA GLY A 226 -1.39 4.10 -14.89
C GLY A 226 -1.62 5.61 -15.02
N GLU A 227 -0.95 6.44 -14.21
CA GLU A 227 -0.96 7.91 -14.34
C GLU A 227 -0.07 8.40 -15.49
N SER A 228 -0.40 9.54 -16.10
CA SER A 228 0.48 10.15 -17.09
C SER A 228 1.54 11.02 -16.42
N LEU A 229 2.80 10.66 -16.65
CA LEU A 229 3.95 11.36 -16.07
C LEU A 229 4.19 12.75 -16.66
N ALA A 230 3.62 13.08 -17.83
CA ALA A 230 3.73 14.42 -18.40
C ALA A 230 3.00 15.48 -17.57
N LYS A 231 2.08 15.06 -16.70
CA LYS A 231 1.23 15.97 -15.91
C LYS A 231 1.49 15.90 -14.42
N TRP A 232 1.74 14.71 -13.90
CA TRP A 232 1.80 14.57 -12.47
C TRP A 232 2.80 13.51 -12.01
N ASN A 233 3.65 13.91 -11.07
CA ASN A 233 4.54 13.02 -10.36
C ASN A 233 5.11 13.68 -9.10
N ARG A 234 5.52 12.87 -8.11
CA ARG A 234 6.31 13.32 -6.97
C ARG A 234 7.69 12.70 -7.00
N SER A 235 8.69 13.55 -6.81
CA SER A 235 10.11 13.18 -6.94
C SER A 235 10.94 13.83 -5.86
N LYS A 236 11.93 13.10 -5.38
CA LYS A 236 12.87 13.58 -4.39
C LYS A 236 14.29 13.25 -4.79
N VAL A 237 15.19 14.21 -4.62
CA VAL A 237 16.60 14.08 -5.00
C VAL A 237 17.45 13.80 -3.76
N PHE A 238 18.26 12.75 -3.82
CA PHE A 238 19.09 12.28 -2.72
C PHE A 238 20.58 12.48 -3.01
N ASN A 239 21.29 12.93 -1.97
CA ASN A 239 22.73 13.17 -2.04
C ASN A 239 23.58 11.93 -1.68
N LYS A 240 23.04 10.98 -0.91
CA LYS A 240 23.81 9.85 -0.34
C LYS A 240 23.02 8.56 -0.11
N PHE A 241 21.73 8.66 0.23
CA PHE A 241 20.87 7.52 0.55
C PHE A 241 19.96 7.18 -0.61
N ASN A 242 19.76 5.89 -0.87
CA ASN A 242 18.92 5.38 -1.95
C ASN A 242 17.56 4.90 -1.42
N GLU A 243 17.11 5.48 -0.32
CA GLU A 243 15.88 5.11 0.38
C GLU A 243 15.13 6.38 0.82
N PHE A 244 13.82 6.23 0.98
CA PHE A 244 12.93 7.25 1.49
C PHE A 244 11.75 6.62 2.21
N GLU A 245 11.13 7.36 3.11
CA GLU A 245 9.93 6.93 3.80
C GLU A 245 8.69 7.33 2.98
N LEU A 246 7.73 6.42 2.82
CA LEU A 246 6.43 6.71 2.24
C LEU A 246 5.36 6.54 3.32
N THR A 247 4.56 7.57 3.52
CA THR A 247 3.38 7.51 4.39
C THR A 247 2.13 7.69 3.53
N ILE A 248 1.15 6.78 3.67
CA ILE A 248 -0.14 6.80 2.98
C ILE A 248 -1.22 7.00 4.04
N THR A 249 -2.15 7.92 3.81
CA THR A 249 -3.13 8.38 4.79
C THR A 249 -4.52 8.59 4.19
N GLY A 250 -5.53 8.63 5.05
CA GLY A 250 -6.84 9.24 4.74
C GLY A 250 -7.52 8.65 3.50
N GLN A 251 -7.83 9.52 2.53
CA GLN A 251 -8.52 9.17 1.27
C GLN A 251 -7.57 8.67 0.16
N GLY A 252 -6.39 8.15 0.51
CA GLY A 252 -5.35 7.76 -0.45
C GLY A 252 -4.31 8.85 -0.72
N GLY A 253 -4.19 9.83 0.18
CA GLY A 253 -3.08 10.79 0.17
C GLY A 253 -1.77 10.12 0.55
N PHE A 254 -0.65 10.63 0.04
CA PHE A 254 0.67 10.04 0.32
C PHE A 254 1.79 11.08 0.35
N TYR A 255 2.82 10.82 1.15
CA TYR A 255 3.91 11.77 1.39
C TYR A 255 5.26 11.06 1.36
N MET A 256 6.23 11.61 0.62
CA MET A 256 7.63 11.17 0.66
C MET A 256 8.37 11.91 1.80
N ASP A 257 8.70 11.18 2.85
CA ASP A 257 9.21 11.64 4.15
C ASP A 257 8.26 12.61 4.88
N GLU A 258 8.66 13.14 6.04
CA GLU A 258 7.85 14.05 6.88
C GLU A 258 7.57 15.43 6.26
N SER A 259 7.90 15.66 4.99
CA SER A 259 7.64 16.94 4.32
C SER A 259 6.37 16.90 3.47
N GLU A 260 5.34 17.64 3.89
CA GLU A 260 4.08 17.83 3.15
C GLU A 260 4.29 18.32 1.71
N LYS A 261 5.40 19.03 1.44
CA LYS A 261 5.76 19.56 0.11
C LYS A 261 6.06 18.49 -0.93
N ASP A 262 6.39 17.27 -0.49
CA ASP A 262 6.79 16.15 -1.35
C ASP A 262 5.67 15.06 -1.36
N GLY A 263 4.40 15.47 -1.24
CA GLY A 263 3.26 14.57 -1.17
C GLY A 263 2.04 14.96 -2.02
N TYR A 264 1.02 14.13 -1.97
CA TYR A 264 -0.29 14.27 -2.58
C TYR A 264 -1.34 14.31 -1.47
N ASP A 265 -2.07 15.42 -1.39
CA ASP A 265 -3.29 15.52 -0.61
C ASP A 265 -4.50 15.42 -1.57
N PRO A 266 -5.39 14.43 -1.41
CA PRO A 266 -6.60 14.30 -2.23
C PRO A 266 -7.57 15.48 -2.08
N ASP A 267 -7.45 16.27 -1.00
CA ASP A 267 -8.31 17.41 -0.71
C ASP A 267 -7.70 18.76 -1.19
N ASP A 268 -6.47 18.76 -1.71
CA ASP A 268 -5.80 19.97 -2.21
C ASP A 268 -6.36 20.48 -3.57
N ALA A 269 -6.14 21.78 -3.83
CA ALA A 269 -6.61 22.46 -5.04
C ALA A 269 -6.04 21.90 -6.37
N GLU A 270 -6.76 22.13 -7.48
CA GLU A 270 -6.64 21.45 -8.78
C GLU A 270 -5.24 21.34 -9.41
N GLU A 271 -4.30 22.25 -9.10
CA GLU A 271 -2.99 22.31 -9.77
C GLU A 271 -2.02 21.19 -9.37
N ASN A 272 -2.34 20.41 -8.33
CA ASN A 272 -1.49 19.35 -7.78
C ASN A 272 -2.12 17.96 -7.82
N GLN A 273 -3.04 17.68 -8.73
CA GLN A 273 -3.76 16.40 -8.80
C GLN A 273 -3.27 15.50 -9.94
N PRO A 274 -3.25 14.16 -9.76
CA PRO A 274 -3.01 13.22 -10.86
C PRO A 274 -4.03 13.41 -11.99
N ALA A 275 -3.58 13.37 -13.23
CA ALA A 275 -4.42 13.70 -14.38
C ALA A 275 -5.47 12.62 -14.68
N CYS A 276 -5.19 11.36 -14.32
CA CYS A 276 -6.02 10.21 -14.63
C CYS A 276 -6.79 9.67 -13.43
N VAL A 277 -6.62 10.27 -12.25
CA VAL A 277 -7.35 9.91 -11.04
C VAL A 277 -8.53 10.89 -10.86
N PRO A 278 -9.77 10.41 -10.67
CA PRO A 278 -10.89 11.26 -10.30
C PRO A 278 -10.65 11.90 -8.92
N LYS A 279 -11.16 13.12 -8.75
CA LYS A 279 -10.96 13.91 -7.54
C LYS A 279 -11.46 13.18 -6.30
N GLY A 280 -10.62 13.11 -5.27
CA GLY A 280 -10.98 12.66 -3.93
C GLY A 280 -11.23 11.15 -3.74
N ASN A 281 -11.20 10.32 -4.78
CA ASN A 281 -11.57 8.91 -4.62
C ASN A 281 -10.89 7.88 -5.54
N GLY A 282 -9.98 8.28 -6.42
CA GLY A 282 -9.38 7.33 -7.37
C GLY A 282 -8.14 6.60 -6.86
N ILE A 283 -7.60 6.90 -5.68
CA ILE A 283 -6.51 6.13 -5.06
C ILE A 283 -7.09 5.27 -3.96
N VAL A 284 -6.69 4.00 -3.91
CA VAL A 284 -7.14 3.07 -2.87
C VAL A 284 -6.79 3.63 -1.49
N LYS A 285 -7.74 3.61 -0.56
CA LYS A 285 -7.51 4.09 0.80
C LYS A 285 -6.68 3.07 1.57
N PRO A 286 -5.75 3.52 2.45
CA PRO A 286 -5.06 2.62 3.35
C PRO A 286 -6.06 2.14 4.41
N GLU A 287 -6.77 1.04 4.16
CA GLU A 287 -7.60 0.39 5.19
C GLU A 287 -6.80 -0.69 5.93
N ASN A 288 -6.89 -0.66 7.25
CA ASN A 288 -6.29 -1.62 8.16
C ASN A 288 -7.44 -2.16 9.01
N TRP A 289 -7.74 -3.45 8.95
CA TRP A 289 -8.99 -3.99 9.48
C TRP A 289 -8.84 -4.58 10.88
N ASN A 290 -9.83 -4.36 11.74
CA ASN A 290 -9.80 -4.86 13.12
C ASN A 290 -9.82 -6.39 13.17
N VAL A 291 -8.88 -6.98 13.88
CA VAL A 291 -8.80 -8.43 14.04
C VAL A 291 -9.78 -8.88 15.12
N SER A 292 -10.67 -9.81 14.77
CA SER A 292 -11.60 -10.42 15.72
C SER A 292 -10.97 -11.63 16.41
N GLY A 293 -11.19 -11.76 17.71
CA GLY A 293 -10.71 -12.90 18.50
C GLY A 293 -9.35 -12.65 19.14
N THR A 294 -8.49 -13.68 19.16
CA THR A 294 -7.16 -13.58 19.77
C THR A 294 -6.24 -12.76 18.88
N SER A 295 -5.99 -11.50 19.26
CA SER A 295 -4.96 -10.66 18.65
C SER A 295 -3.58 -11.26 18.91
N PRO A 296 -2.74 -11.43 17.88
CA PRO A 296 -1.37 -11.84 18.06
C PRO A 296 -0.56 -10.66 18.56
N ALA A 297 0.06 -10.83 19.72
CA ALA A 297 0.75 -9.80 20.50
C ALA A 297 -0.14 -8.61 20.95
N PRO A 298 -0.16 -8.28 22.25
CA PRO A 298 -0.90 -7.11 22.75
C PRO A 298 -0.50 -5.81 22.04
N GLY A 299 -1.49 -5.07 21.51
CA GLY A 299 -1.28 -3.79 20.83
C GLY A 299 -1.25 -3.88 19.30
N TYR A 300 -1.36 -5.07 18.72
CA TYR A 300 -1.45 -5.32 17.28
C TYR A 300 -2.86 -5.79 16.90
N ASP A 301 -3.79 -4.86 16.86
CA ASP A 301 -5.23 -5.11 16.68
C ASP A 301 -5.71 -4.97 15.24
N HIS A 302 -4.85 -4.53 14.32
CA HIS A 302 -5.20 -4.35 12.92
C HIS A 302 -4.41 -5.28 11.98
N LEU A 303 -5.10 -5.76 10.95
CA LEU A 303 -4.50 -6.45 9.81
C LEU A 303 -4.38 -5.49 8.62
N LEU A 304 -3.15 -5.29 8.15
CA LEU A 304 -2.83 -4.69 6.87
C LEU A 304 -2.49 -5.81 5.88
N VAL A 305 -3.18 -5.81 4.73
CA VAL A 305 -2.79 -6.66 3.61
C VAL A 305 -2.07 -5.82 2.58
N PHE A 306 -0.83 -6.21 2.27
CA PHE A 306 0.05 -5.52 1.34
C PHE A 306 0.44 -6.44 0.19
N TYR A 307 0.44 -5.89 -1.03
CA TYR A 307 0.70 -6.61 -2.26
C TYR A 307 1.88 -5.94 -2.97
N MET A 308 2.98 -6.67 -3.18
CA MET A 308 3.94 -6.27 -4.20
C MET A 308 3.44 -6.81 -5.52
N LEU A 309 3.06 -5.93 -6.44
CA LEU A 309 2.46 -6.32 -7.71
C LEU A 309 3.55 -6.77 -8.69
N PRO A 310 3.21 -7.62 -9.66
CA PRO A 310 4.13 -7.91 -10.74
C PRO A 310 4.40 -6.65 -11.59
N GLN A 311 5.54 -6.63 -12.26
CA GLN A 311 6.03 -5.46 -13.00
C GLN A 311 5.14 -5.09 -14.18
N ASN A 312 4.41 -6.05 -14.72
CA ASN A 312 3.42 -5.81 -15.77
C ASN A 312 2.18 -5.04 -15.28
N ALA A 313 2.02 -4.80 -13.98
CA ALA A 313 1.05 -3.83 -13.46
C ALA A 313 1.43 -2.40 -13.83
N SER A 314 2.74 -2.09 -13.88
CA SER A 314 3.28 -0.79 -14.28
C SER A 314 3.30 -0.61 -15.80
N ARG A 315 3.62 0.61 -16.25
CA ARG A 315 3.78 0.95 -17.66
C ARG A 315 5.08 1.70 -17.90
N ASN A 316 5.69 1.49 -19.05
CA ASN A 316 6.76 2.36 -19.51
C ASN A 316 6.18 3.69 -19.97
N HIS A 317 6.96 4.75 -19.81
CA HIS A 317 6.62 6.07 -20.27
C HIS A 317 7.57 6.51 -21.38
N SER A 318 7.05 7.29 -22.32
CA SER A 318 7.83 7.86 -23.41
C SER A 318 7.34 9.26 -23.67
N LYS A 319 8.23 10.26 -23.54
CA LYS A 319 7.88 11.68 -23.69
C LYS A 319 6.72 12.13 -22.77
N GLY A 320 6.61 11.50 -21.60
CA GLY A 320 5.56 11.76 -20.62
C GLY A 320 4.24 10.99 -20.84
N ASP A 321 4.07 10.32 -21.97
CA ASP A 321 2.89 9.50 -22.25
C ASP A 321 3.08 8.05 -21.79
N ILE A 322 1.98 7.38 -21.46
CA ILE A 322 1.94 5.96 -21.13
C ILE A 322 2.10 5.15 -22.41
N THR A 323 2.93 4.11 -22.37
CA THR A 323 3.09 3.16 -23.48
C THR A 323 2.48 1.81 -23.14
N ASP A 324 2.11 1.03 -24.16
CA ASP A 324 1.58 -0.34 -23.99
C ASP A 324 2.63 -1.35 -23.50
N LYS A 325 3.89 -0.93 -23.33
CA LYS A 325 4.98 -1.81 -22.91
C LYS A 325 5.12 -1.80 -21.39
N SER A 326 5.21 -2.99 -20.80
CA SER A 326 5.62 -3.14 -19.40
C SER A 326 7.10 -2.78 -19.21
N PRO A 327 7.50 -2.32 -18.01
CA PRO A 327 8.91 -2.13 -17.70
C PRO A 327 9.72 -3.44 -17.71
N ASP A 328 10.99 -3.38 -18.11
CA ASP A 328 11.86 -4.56 -18.32
C ASP A 328 12.78 -4.90 -17.12
N GLY A 329 12.79 -4.06 -16.07
CA GLY A 329 13.64 -4.21 -14.87
C GLY A 329 13.25 -5.35 -13.89
N PRO A 330 13.47 -5.18 -12.57
CA PRO A 330 14.36 -4.20 -11.99
C PRO A 330 15.84 -4.51 -12.30
N ASP A 331 16.63 -3.49 -12.62
CA ASP A 331 18.05 -3.62 -12.99
C ASP A 331 18.96 -3.77 -11.76
N CYS A 332 18.70 -3.02 -10.69
CA CYS A 332 19.52 -3.02 -9.48
C CYS A 332 19.51 -4.36 -8.73
N GLU A 333 20.53 -4.59 -7.90
CA GLU A 333 20.70 -5.85 -7.18
C GLU A 333 19.59 -6.09 -6.15
N GLU A 334 19.17 -5.04 -5.44
CA GLU A 334 18.09 -5.14 -4.47
C GLU A 334 17.13 -3.95 -4.55
N LEU A 335 15.84 -4.26 -4.53
CA LEU A 335 14.74 -3.30 -4.38
C LEU A 335 13.86 -3.84 -3.25
N TYR A 336 13.55 -2.99 -2.27
CA TYR A 336 12.84 -3.42 -1.07
C TYR A 336 11.86 -2.38 -0.54
N ILE A 337 10.91 -2.89 0.24
CA ILE A 337 10.05 -2.14 1.15
C ILE A 337 10.31 -2.67 2.56
N GLU A 338 10.61 -1.78 3.48
CA GLU A 338 10.82 -2.07 4.90
C GLU A 338 9.70 -1.43 5.70
N PHE A 339 8.86 -2.26 6.32
CA PHE A 339 7.90 -1.80 7.31
C PHE A 339 8.63 -1.55 8.61
#